data_AF-A0A7C1P2K1-F1
#
_entry.id   AF-A0A7C1P2K1-F1
#
_cell.length_a   1.000
_cell.length_b   1.000
_cell.length_c   1.000
_cell.angle_alpha   90.00
_cell.angle_beta   90.00
_cell.angle_gamma   90.00
#
_symmetry.space_group_name_H-M   'P 1'
#
loop_
_entity.id
_entity.type
_entity.pdbx_description
1 polymer ?
#
loop_
_entity_poly.entity_id
_entity_poly.type
_entity_poly.pdbx_seq_one_letter_code
_entity_poly.pdbx_strand_id
1 'polypeptide(L)'
;MEFLRSLPVLLTMGTDVFAHAGLKPGRPLSEQTDDDLMWIRRSFLDLGPGLPVRVFHGHTPMREAHVGPDRVSLDTHCYSSGRLTAARVLAGDVSILSVG
;
A
#
# COMPACT_ATOMS: atom_id res chain seq x y z
N MET A 1 9.42 -5.60 22.48
CA MET A 1 8.90 -4.37 21.81
C MET A 1 9.86 -3.80 20.78
N GLU A 2 11.13 -4.19 20.75
CA GLU A 2 12.13 -3.66 19.81
C GLU A 2 11.75 -3.89 18.35
N PHE A 3 11.26 -5.08 17.99
CA PHE A 3 10.78 -5.39 16.64
C PHE A 3 9.76 -4.38 16.09
N LEU A 4 8.68 -4.08 16.84
CA LEU A 4 7.66 -3.13 16.38
C LEU A 4 8.20 -1.71 16.25
N ARG A 5 9.14 -1.33 17.11
CA ARG A 5 9.76 0.00 17.07
C ARG A 5 10.77 0.16 15.93
N SER A 6 11.31 -0.93 15.42
CA SER A 6 12.26 -0.92 14.30
C SER A 6 11.61 -0.96 12.92
N LEU A 7 10.29 -1.16 12.83
CA LEU A 7 9.61 -1.25 11.54
C LEU A 7 9.55 0.14 10.86
N PRO A 8 9.94 0.24 9.58
CA PRO A 8 9.77 1.47 8.84
C PRO A 8 8.28 1.72 8.55
N VAL A 9 7.84 2.98 8.65
CA VAL A 9 6.49 3.43 8.24
C VAL A 9 6.34 3.58 6.72
N LEU A 10 7.47 3.71 6.02
CA LEU A 10 7.59 3.87 4.58
C LEU A 10 8.83 3.11 4.08
N LEU A 11 8.68 2.34 3.01
CA LEU A 11 9.79 1.71 2.31
C LEU A 11 9.73 2.07 0.82
N THR A 12 10.88 2.38 0.21
CA THR A 12 10.98 2.72 -1.21
C THR A 12 11.98 1.78 -1.89
N MET A 13 11.59 1.23 -3.04
CA MET A 13 12.42 0.39 -3.91
C MET A 13 12.26 0.87 -5.36
N GLY A 14 13.19 1.72 -5.82
CA GLY A 14 13.03 2.38 -7.12
C GLY A 14 11.79 3.27 -7.12
N THR A 15 10.86 3.01 -8.03
CA THR A 15 9.57 3.72 -8.12
C THR A 15 8.44 3.03 -7.33
N ASP A 16 8.69 1.87 -6.73
CA ASP A 16 7.73 1.16 -5.89
C ASP A 16 7.85 1.65 -4.44
N VAL A 17 6.71 2.01 -3.84
CA VAL A 17 6.61 2.55 -2.49
C VAL A 17 5.65 1.68 -1.68
N PHE A 18 6.03 1.33 -0.45
CA PHE A 18 5.22 0.51 0.46
C PHE A 18 4.86 1.35 1.69
N ALA A 19 3.57 1.52 1.91
CA ALA A 19 3.01 2.23 3.07
C ALA A 19 1.77 1.46 3.57
N HIS A 20 1.46 1.54 4.85
CA HIS A 20 0.33 0.78 5.40
C HIS A 20 -1.00 1.21 4.76
N ALA A 21 -1.28 2.50 4.68
CA ALA A 21 -2.54 3.04 4.18
C ALA A 21 -2.45 3.72 2.82
N GLY A 22 -1.35 4.42 2.54
CA GLY A 22 -1.15 5.15 1.30
C GLY A 22 -0.26 6.37 1.47
N LEU A 23 -0.39 7.35 0.57
CA LEU A 23 0.33 8.62 0.59
C LEU A 23 -0.65 9.79 0.54
N LYS A 24 -0.30 10.91 1.18
CA LYS A 24 -0.96 12.19 0.92
C LYS A 24 -0.72 12.59 -0.55
N PRO A 25 -1.77 12.74 -1.38
CA PRO A 25 -1.61 12.98 -2.81
C PRO A 25 -0.81 14.24 -3.12
N GLY A 26 0.14 14.12 -4.06
CA GLY A 26 0.95 15.24 -4.57
C GLY A 26 2.03 15.76 -3.61
N ARG A 27 2.13 15.19 -2.41
CA ARG A 27 3.12 15.59 -1.41
C ARG A 27 4.39 14.74 -1.54
N PRO A 28 5.61 15.32 -1.61
CA PRO A 28 6.85 14.53 -1.72
C PRO A 28 6.97 13.47 -0.63
N LEU A 29 7.63 12.34 -0.93
CA LEU A 29 7.79 11.23 0.03
C LEU A 29 8.45 11.67 1.35
N SER A 30 9.41 12.60 1.29
CA SER A 30 10.10 13.18 2.45
C SER A 30 9.23 14.09 3.32
N GLU A 31 8.08 14.51 2.81
CA GLU A 31 7.15 15.40 3.52
C GLU A 31 5.88 14.67 3.99
N GLN A 32 5.76 13.37 3.72
CA GLN A 32 4.69 12.54 4.24
C GLN A 32 4.82 12.44 5.76
N THR A 33 3.69 12.46 6.46
CA THR A 33 3.66 12.25 7.91
C THR A 33 3.34 10.80 8.22
N ASP A 34 3.81 10.28 9.35
CA ASP A 34 3.46 8.93 9.81
C ASP A 34 1.94 8.74 9.88
N ASP A 35 1.19 9.79 10.23
CA ASP A 35 -0.28 9.76 10.27
C ASP A 35 -0.90 9.55 8.88
N ASP A 36 -0.43 10.28 7.87
CA ASP A 36 -0.85 10.09 6.48
C ASP A 36 -0.53 8.65 6.01
N LEU A 37 0.69 8.18 6.27
CA LEU A 37 1.18 6.87 5.84
C LEU A 37 0.41 5.70 6.48
N MET A 38 -0.05 5.88 7.72
CA MET A 38 -0.75 4.85 8.49
C MET A 38 -2.28 4.93 8.44
N TRP A 39 -2.87 6.09 8.15
CA TRP A 39 -4.32 6.28 8.38
C TRP A 39 -5.08 6.93 7.22
N ILE A 40 -4.42 7.34 6.13
CA ILE A 40 -5.12 7.95 5.00
C ILE A 40 -6.14 7.00 4.35
N ARG A 41 -7.24 7.57 3.86
CA ARG A 41 -8.32 6.80 3.19
C ARG A 41 -8.74 7.49 1.88
N ARG A 42 -9.91 8.13 1.87
CA ARG A 42 -10.59 8.61 0.66
C ARG A 42 -9.72 9.47 -0.24
N SER A 43 -8.99 10.45 0.31
CA SER A 43 -8.15 11.32 -0.53
C SER A 43 -7.10 10.55 -1.34
N PHE A 44 -6.50 9.50 -0.78
CA PHE A 44 -5.55 8.65 -1.51
C PHE A 44 -6.27 7.66 -2.43
N LEU A 45 -7.40 7.11 -1.96
CA LEU A 45 -8.17 6.15 -2.75
C LEU A 45 -8.77 6.76 -4.03
N ASP A 46 -9.19 8.02 -3.96
CA ASP A 46 -9.87 8.73 -5.04
C ASP A 46 -8.87 9.42 -5.99
N LEU A 47 -7.75 9.94 -5.48
CA LEU A 47 -6.81 10.75 -6.26
C LEU A 47 -5.51 10.01 -6.64
N GLY A 48 -5.21 8.87 -6.01
CA GLY A 48 -3.92 8.19 -6.15
C GLY A 48 -2.77 8.94 -5.46
N PRO A 49 -1.50 8.55 -5.72
CA PRO A 49 -0.34 9.13 -5.05
C PRO A 49 -0.03 10.56 -5.49
N GLY A 50 -0.43 10.98 -6.70
CA GLY A 50 -0.05 12.27 -7.28
C GLY A 50 1.47 12.44 -7.46
N LEU A 51 2.19 11.32 -7.54
CA LEU A 51 3.64 11.22 -7.70
C LEU A 51 3.96 10.15 -8.76
N PRO A 52 5.14 10.18 -9.40
CA PRO A 52 5.57 9.17 -10.36
C PRO A 52 6.05 7.89 -9.65
N VAL A 53 5.20 7.32 -8.80
CA VAL A 53 5.48 6.13 -7.99
C VAL A 53 4.27 5.21 -8.00
N ARG A 54 4.51 3.91 -7.78
CA ARG A 54 3.45 2.91 -7.56
C ARG A 54 3.41 2.54 -6.10
N VAL A 55 2.25 2.72 -5.46
CA VAL A 55 2.09 2.54 -4.02
C VAL A 55 1.43 1.21 -3.70
N PHE A 56 2.11 0.35 -2.96
CA PHE A 56 1.58 -0.87 -2.35
C PHE A 56 1.04 -0.53 -0.96
N HIS A 57 -0.23 -0.86 -0.72
CA HIS A 57 -0.90 -0.51 0.53
C HIS A 57 -1.99 -1.51 0.94
N GLY A 58 -2.55 -1.28 2.13
CA GLY A 58 -3.74 -1.92 2.65
C GLY A 58 -4.64 -0.91 3.37
N HIS A 59 -4.93 -1.17 4.64
CA HIS A 59 -5.68 -0.32 5.58
C HIS A 59 -7.19 -0.17 5.33
N THR A 60 -7.57 0.10 4.08
CA THR A 60 -8.98 0.16 3.68
C THR A 60 -9.34 -1.14 2.96
N PRO A 61 -10.08 -2.05 3.60
CA PRO A 61 -10.37 -3.36 3.03
C PRO A 61 -11.23 -3.24 1.76
N MET A 62 -10.92 -4.10 0.79
CA MET A 62 -11.64 -4.23 -0.48
C MET A 62 -12.06 -5.69 -0.68
N ARG A 63 -13.07 -5.94 -1.52
CA ARG A 63 -13.52 -7.32 -1.79
C ARG A 63 -12.43 -8.14 -2.49
N GLU A 64 -11.71 -7.51 -3.41
CA GLU A 64 -10.65 -8.09 -4.22
C GLU A 64 -9.43 -7.16 -4.18
N ALA A 65 -8.25 -7.70 -4.46
CA ALA A 65 -7.06 -6.87 -4.61
C ALA A 65 -7.21 -5.92 -5.79
N HIS A 66 -6.61 -4.75 -5.66
CA HIS A 66 -6.53 -3.77 -6.73
C HIS A 66 -5.11 -3.77 -7.30
N VAL A 67 -4.96 -3.85 -8.62
CA VAL A 67 -3.68 -3.70 -9.32
C VAL A 67 -3.86 -2.63 -10.38
N GLY A 68 -3.29 -1.46 -10.13
CA GLY A 68 -3.26 -0.33 -11.04
C GLY A 68 -1.81 0.12 -11.32
N PRO A 69 -1.64 1.09 -12.24
CA PRO A 69 -0.32 1.63 -12.60
C PRO A 69 0.35 2.39 -11.44
N ASP A 70 -0.44 3.04 -10.61
CA ASP A 70 -0.02 3.94 -9.53
C ASP A 70 -0.32 3.38 -8.12
N ARG A 71 -1.15 2.33 -8.03
CA ARG A 71 -1.54 1.73 -6.75
C ARG A 71 -1.81 0.24 -6.81
N VAL A 72 -1.37 -0.48 -5.78
CA VAL A 72 -1.67 -1.89 -5.53
C VAL A 72 -2.24 -2.06 -4.12
N SER A 73 -3.49 -2.48 -3.99
CA SER A 73 -4.14 -2.75 -2.70
C SER A 73 -4.22 -4.26 -2.45
N LEU A 74 -3.75 -4.71 -1.28
CA LEU A 74 -3.74 -6.13 -0.89
C LEU A 74 -4.67 -6.45 0.27
N ASP A 75 -5.30 -5.45 0.89
CA ASP A 75 -6.22 -5.68 2.01
C ASP A 75 -7.56 -6.23 1.52
N THR A 76 -7.63 -7.56 1.45
CA THR A 76 -8.84 -8.33 1.09
C THR A 76 -9.62 -8.80 2.32
N HIS A 77 -9.42 -8.12 3.45
CA HIS A 77 -10.15 -8.34 4.70
C HIS A 77 -9.95 -9.75 5.31
N CYS A 78 -8.73 -10.30 5.20
CA CYS A 78 -8.36 -11.66 5.63
C CYS A 78 -8.89 -12.05 7.02
N TYR A 79 -8.88 -11.11 7.97
CA TYR A 79 -9.36 -11.32 9.34
C TYR A 79 -10.79 -11.87 9.39
N SER A 80 -11.67 -11.42 8.49
CA SER A 80 -13.07 -11.88 8.43
C SER A 80 -13.37 -12.74 7.20
N SER A 81 -12.64 -12.57 6.10
CA SER A 81 -12.88 -13.33 4.85
C SER A 81 -12.15 -14.68 4.83
N GLY A 82 -11.14 -14.87 5.68
CA GLY A 82 -10.23 -16.02 5.63
C GLY A 82 -9.21 -15.97 4.48
N ARG A 83 -9.37 -15.03 3.54
CA ARG A 83 -8.51 -14.92 2.35
C ARG A 83 -7.34 -13.98 2.60
N LEU A 84 -6.13 -14.54 2.57
CA LEU A 84 -4.89 -13.78 2.59
C LEU A 84 -4.44 -13.50 1.16
N THR A 85 -4.09 -12.26 0.85
CA THR A 85 -3.67 -11.83 -0.47
C THR A 85 -2.25 -11.26 -0.46
N ALA A 86 -1.44 -11.62 -1.46
CA ALA A 86 -0.07 -11.17 -1.63
C ALA A 86 0.18 -10.76 -3.10
N ALA A 87 1.12 -9.84 -3.30
CA ALA A 87 1.64 -9.49 -4.62
C ALA A 87 3.02 -10.09 -4.84
N ARG A 88 3.23 -10.72 -6.00
CA ARG A 88 4.54 -11.03 -6.54
C ARG A 88 4.93 -9.96 -7.56
N VAL A 89 6.04 -9.28 -7.30
CA VAL A 89 6.62 -8.26 -8.17
C VAL A 89 7.84 -8.84 -8.89
N LEU A 90 7.82 -8.89 -10.21
CA LEU A 90 8.92 -9.41 -11.02
C LEU A 90 9.09 -8.56 -12.28
N ALA A 91 10.28 -7.97 -12.48
CA ALA A 91 10.58 -7.13 -13.65
C ALA A 91 9.55 -6.01 -13.92
N GLY A 92 8.95 -5.46 -12.85
CA GLY A 92 7.92 -4.43 -12.93
C GLY A 92 6.49 -4.96 -13.00
N ASP A 93 6.29 -6.23 -13.35
CA ASP A 93 4.97 -6.86 -13.38
C ASP A 93 4.49 -7.23 -11.98
N VAL A 94 3.19 -7.07 -11.76
CA VAL A 94 2.52 -7.43 -10.51
C VAL A 94 1.53 -8.54 -10.77
N SER A 95 1.67 -9.64 -10.04
CA SER A 95 0.72 -10.77 -10.05
C SER A 95 0.21 -11.04 -8.64
N ILE A 96 -1.07 -11.38 -8.53
CA ILE A 96 -1.72 -11.63 -7.24
C ILE A 96 -1.71 -13.12 -6.92
N LEU A 97 -1.33 -13.44 -5.69
CA LEU A 97 -1.47 -14.74 -5.06
C LEU A 97 -2.48 -14.61 -3.93
N SER A 98 -3.35 -15.60 -3.75
CA SER A 98 -4.27 -15.63 -2.61
C SER A 98 -4.47 -17.05 -2.12
N VAL A 99 -4.62 -17.19 -0.80
CA VAL A 99 -4.85 -18.45 -0.11
C VAL A 99 -5.95 -18.26 0.95
N GLY A 100 -6.71 -19.32 1.22
CA GLY A 100 -7.86 -19.29 2.15
C GLY A 100 -9.14 -19.80 1.51
#